data_AF-A0A7R6Y052-F1
#
_entry.id   AF-A0A7R6Y052-F1
#
_cell.length_a   1.000
_cell.length_b   1.000
_cell.length_c   1.000
_cell.angle_alpha   90.00
_cell.angle_beta   90.00
_cell.angle_gamma   90.00
#
_symmetry.space_group_name_H-M   'P 1'
#
loop_
_entity.id
_entity.type
_entity.pdbx_description
1 polymer ?
#
loop_
_entity_poly.entity_id
_entity_poly.type
_entity_poly.pdbx_seq_one_letter_code
_entity_poly.pdbx_strand_id
1 'polypeptide(L)'
;MKTIASRRRPLSPNIQIYRPQLTSVLSIANRITGVVLSAFAVFLVIWLSAAATGPQAFSTVQSVIGSWIGRLLMIGGAFSFFMHLCGGIRHLFWDAGYGFQLRTIYASGWAVVIASLLLTGATWALSIYIAG
;
A
#
# COMPACT_ATOMS: atom_id res chain seq x y z
N MET A 1 -48.43 6.98 28.98
CA MET A 1 -47.30 7.93 28.92
C MET A 1 -46.52 7.64 27.64
N LYS A 2 -46.57 8.53 26.64
CA LYS A 2 -45.93 8.32 25.32
C LYS A 2 -44.46 8.75 25.44
N THR A 3 -43.51 7.84 25.27
CA THR A 3 -42.08 8.16 25.31
C THR A 3 -41.76 9.11 24.17
N ILE A 4 -41.37 10.35 24.48
CA ILE A 4 -40.90 11.32 23.49
C ILE A 4 -39.56 10.78 22.97
N ALA A 5 -39.54 10.28 21.73
CA ALA A 5 -38.31 9.88 21.07
C ALA A 5 -37.37 11.10 21.01
N SER A 6 -36.19 10.97 21.61
CA SER A 6 -35.13 11.98 21.56
C SER A 6 -34.83 12.35 20.11
N ARG A 7 -35.02 13.63 19.75
CA ARG A 7 -34.65 14.16 18.43
C ARG A 7 -33.14 14.01 18.27
N ARG A 8 -32.68 13.07 17.43
CA ARG A 8 -31.25 12.89 17.14
C ARG A 8 -30.70 14.19 16.57
N ARG A 9 -29.64 14.71 17.21
CA ARG A 9 -28.92 15.89 16.70
C ARG A 9 -28.28 15.54 15.34
N PRO A 10 -28.36 16.43 14.35
CA PRO A 10 -27.71 16.19 13.07
C PRO A 10 -26.19 16.18 13.24
N LEU A 11 -25.53 15.29 12.50
CA LEU A 11 -24.07 15.26 12.39
C LEU A 11 -23.62 16.45 11.53
N SER A 12 -22.56 17.15 11.95
CA SER A 12 -21.94 18.18 11.13
C SER A 12 -21.37 17.55 9.85
N PRO A 13 -21.41 18.26 8.70
CA PRO A 13 -20.77 17.81 7.47
C PRO A 13 -19.29 17.46 7.70
N ASN A 14 -18.80 16.38 7.09
CA ASN A 14 -17.49 15.80 7.38
C ASN A 14 -16.65 15.59 6.09
N ILE A 15 -16.10 14.39 5.89
CA ILE A 15 -15.18 14.02 4.81
C ILE A 15 -15.72 14.37 3.41
N GLN A 16 -17.05 14.37 3.22
CA GLN A 16 -17.67 14.72 1.93
C GLN A 16 -17.44 16.18 1.50
N ILE A 17 -17.26 17.10 2.45
CA ILE A 17 -17.05 18.53 2.16
C ILE A 17 -15.59 18.96 2.37
N TYR A 18 -14.76 18.10 2.97
CA TYR A 18 -13.40 18.44 3.34
C TYR A 18 -12.46 18.38 2.12
N ARG A 19 -11.57 19.37 1.97
CA ARG A 19 -10.60 19.38 0.87
C ARG A 19 -9.47 18.37 1.13
N PRO A 20 -9.26 17.38 0.25
CA PRO A 20 -8.16 16.43 0.42
C PRO A 20 -6.81 17.14 0.38
N GLN A 21 -5.91 16.81 1.32
CA GLN A 21 -4.51 17.24 1.27
C GLN A 21 -3.62 16.05 0.97
N LEU A 22 -2.44 16.32 0.39
CA LEU A 22 -1.44 15.29 0.11
C LEU A 22 -1.14 14.44 1.36
N THR A 23 -1.04 15.07 2.53
CA THR A 23 -0.70 14.40 3.78
C THR A 23 -1.79 13.44 4.27
N SER A 24 -3.07 13.84 4.17
CA SER A 24 -4.21 13.01 4.57
C SER A 24 -4.41 11.85 3.58
N VAL A 25 -4.29 12.12 2.28
CA VAL A 25 -4.33 11.09 1.24
C VAL A 25 -3.21 10.08 1.42
N LEU A 26 -1.97 10.54 1.67
CA LEU A 26 -0.82 9.65 1.84
C LEU A 26 -0.92 8.80 3.12
N SER A 27 -1.52 9.33 4.18
CA SER A 27 -1.82 8.56 5.40
C SER A 27 -2.81 7.42 5.13
N ILE A 28 -3.90 7.70 4.40
CA ILE A 28 -4.87 6.68 3.99
C ILE A 28 -4.21 5.67 3.05
N ALA A 29 -3.45 6.13 2.07
CA ALA A 29 -2.72 5.27 1.14
C ALA A 29 -1.79 4.31 1.89
N ASN A 30 -1.02 4.79 2.87
CA ASN A 30 -0.13 3.95 3.68
C ASN A 30 -0.87 2.86 4.46
N ARG A 31 -2.09 3.15 4.93
CA ARG A 31 -2.95 2.14 5.59
C ARG A 31 -3.48 1.11 4.60
N ILE A 32 -3.98 1.55 3.46
CA ILE A 32 -4.49 0.66 2.40
C ILE A 32 -3.38 -0.26 1.91
N THR A 33 -2.19 0.27 1.62
CA THR A 33 -1.05 -0.54 1.18
C THR A 33 -0.61 -1.52 2.25
N GLY A 34 -0.67 -1.15 3.53
CA GLY A 34 -0.44 -2.09 4.65
C GLY A 34 -1.42 -3.26 4.66
N VAL A 35 -2.72 -3.02 4.44
CA VAL A 35 -3.73 -4.08 4.34
C VAL A 35 -3.49 -5.00 3.14
N VAL A 36 -3.17 -4.41 1.98
CA VAL A 36 -2.81 -5.17 0.77
C VAL A 36 -1.59 -6.05 1.03
N LEU A 37 -0.56 -5.52 1.70
CA LEU A 37 0.64 -6.28 2.04
C LEU A 37 0.37 -7.43 3.00
N SER A 38 -0.55 -7.29 3.95
CA SER A 38 -0.99 -8.41 4.79
C SER A 38 -1.57 -9.56 3.97
N ALA A 39 -2.34 -9.27 2.92
CA ALA A 39 -2.84 -10.30 2.00
C ALA A 39 -1.69 -10.91 1.17
N PHE A 40 -0.72 -10.09 0.72
CA PHE A 40 0.48 -10.57 0.04
C PHE A 40 1.37 -11.44 0.94
N ALA A 41 1.41 -11.22 2.24
CA ALA A 41 2.15 -12.06 3.18
C ALA A 41 1.55 -13.49 3.21
N VAL A 42 0.22 -13.62 3.22
CA VAL A 42 -0.45 -14.93 3.10
C VAL A 42 -0.12 -15.58 1.76
N PHE A 43 -0.16 -14.82 0.67
CA PHE A 43 0.23 -15.29 -0.65
C PHE A 43 1.69 -15.77 -0.69
N LEU A 44 2.62 -15.04 -0.05
CA LEU A 44 4.02 -15.43 0.06
C LEU A 44 4.18 -16.77 0.77
N VAL A 45 3.43 -17.02 1.84
CA VAL A 45 3.42 -18.32 2.54
C VAL A 45 2.94 -19.43 1.61
N ILE A 46 1.88 -19.21 0.83
CA ILE A 46 1.40 -20.18 -0.17
C ILE A 46 2.49 -20.47 -1.20
N TRP A 47 3.15 -19.43 -1.72
CA TRP A 47 4.20 -19.56 -2.72
C TRP A 47 5.41 -20.33 -2.18
N LEU A 48 5.89 -20.02 -0.98
CA LEU A 48 6.98 -20.75 -0.30
C LEU A 48 6.59 -22.20 -0.01
N SER A 49 5.34 -22.44 0.42
CA SER A 49 4.84 -23.80 0.68
C SER A 49 4.75 -24.63 -0.59
N ALA A 50 4.34 -24.03 -1.71
CA ALA A 50 4.32 -24.68 -3.01
C ALA A 50 5.73 -25.02 -3.49
N ALA A 51 6.69 -24.11 -3.29
CA ALA A 51 8.09 -24.34 -3.60
C ALA A 51 8.68 -25.51 -2.79
N ALA A 52 8.30 -25.64 -1.51
CA ALA A 52 8.74 -26.74 -0.64
C ALA A 52 8.05 -28.09 -0.94
N THR A 53 6.80 -28.06 -1.40
CA THR A 53 6.01 -29.28 -1.70
C THR A 53 6.54 -30.03 -2.92
N GLY A 54 6.99 -29.30 -3.95
CA GLY A 54 7.63 -29.89 -5.12
C GLY A 54 7.24 -29.24 -6.45
N PRO A 55 7.81 -29.74 -7.56
CA PRO A 55 7.77 -29.04 -8.84
C PRO A 55 6.36 -28.79 -9.40
N GLN A 56 5.43 -29.74 -9.22
CA GLN A 56 4.06 -29.63 -9.74
C GLN A 56 3.22 -28.59 -8.98
N ALA A 57 3.37 -28.52 -7.66
CA ALA A 57 2.69 -27.51 -6.85
C ALA A 57 3.25 -26.13 -7.18
N PHE A 58 4.58 -26.01 -7.27
CA PHE A 58 5.24 -24.77 -7.62
C PHE A 58 4.86 -24.28 -9.03
N SER A 59 4.84 -25.15 -10.04
CA SER A 59 4.46 -24.78 -11.41
C SER A 59 3.03 -24.25 -11.49
N THR A 60 2.12 -24.79 -10.68
CA THR A 60 0.72 -24.33 -10.60
C THR A 60 0.63 -22.90 -10.05
N VAL A 61 1.37 -22.59 -8.99
CA VAL A 61 1.41 -21.21 -8.45
C VAL A 61 2.09 -20.27 -9.44
N GLN A 62 3.18 -20.71 -10.07
CA GLN A 62 3.89 -19.92 -11.08
C GLN A 62 3.02 -19.63 -12.31
N SER A 63 2.14 -20.54 -12.74
CA SER A 63 1.21 -20.26 -13.85
C SER A 63 0.17 -19.19 -13.49
N VAL A 64 -0.28 -19.17 -12.23
CA VAL A 64 -1.18 -18.12 -11.74
C VAL A 64 -0.46 -16.77 -11.69
N ILE A 65 0.74 -16.71 -11.13
CA ILE A 65 1.58 -15.49 -11.10
C ILE A 65 1.89 -15.00 -12.51
N GLY A 66 2.22 -15.93 -13.42
CA GLY A 66 2.59 -15.65 -14.79
C GLY A 66 1.44 -15.15 -15.67
N SER A 67 0.18 -15.37 -15.27
CA SER A 67 -1.01 -14.86 -15.95
C SER A 67 -1.06 -13.33 -15.97
N TRP A 68 -1.84 -12.74 -16.88
CA TRP A 68 -1.96 -11.28 -16.96
C TRP A 68 -2.48 -10.66 -15.64
N ILE A 69 -3.45 -11.32 -14.99
CA ILE A 69 -3.97 -10.90 -13.68
C ILE A 69 -2.90 -11.04 -12.61
N GLY A 70 -2.18 -12.17 -12.59
CA GLY A 70 -1.09 -12.42 -11.64
C GLY A 70 -0.01 -11.34 -11.73
N ARG A 71 0.40 -10.97 -12.94
CA ARG A 71 1.38 -9.90 -13.17
C ARG A 71 0.87 -8.55 -12.70
N LEU A 72 -0.39 -8.18 -12.99
CA LEU A 72 -0.98 -6.94 -12.49
C LEU A 72 -1.03 -6.90 -10.96
N LEU A 73 -1.39 -8.00 -10.32
CA LEU A 73 -1.34 -8.12 -8.86
C LEU A 73 0.09 -7.94 -8.36
N MET A 74 1.09 -8.59 -8.98
CA MET A 74 2.49 -8.40 -8.59
C MET A 74 2.98 -6.95 -8.77
N ILE A 75 2.54 -6.22 -9.81
CA ILE A 75 2.83 -4.77 -9.96
C ILE A 75 2.21 -3.99 -8.80
N GLY A 76 0.92 -4.23 -8.53
CA GLY A 76 0.22 -3.59 -7.43
C GLY A 76 0.81 -3.91 -6.06
N GLY A 77 1.28 -5.14 -5.86
CA GLY A 77 1.97 -5.62 -4.67
C GLY A 77 3.31 -4.94 -4.48
N ALA A 78 4.13 -4.84 -5.54
CA ALA A 78 5.40 -4.11 -5.51
C ALA A 78 5.19 -2.62 -5.21
N PHE A 79 4.22 -1.98 -5.86
CA PHE A 79 3.88 -0.60 -5.56
C PHE A 79 3.40 -0.41 -4.11
N SER A 80 2.54 -1.32 -3.63
CA SER A 80 2.07 -1.30 -2.24
C SER A 80 3.22 -1.46 -1.25
N PHE A 81 4.17 -2.35 -1.55
CA PHE A 81 5.38 -2.56 -0.76
C PHE A 81 6.20 -1.28 -0.64
N PHE A 82 6.57 -0.65 -1.76
CA PHE A 82 7.41 0.55 -1.72
C PHE A 82 6.68 1.77 -1.15
N MET A 83 5.39 1.95 -1.47
CA MET A 83 4.59 3.01 -0.84
C MET A 83 4.48 2.86 0.67
N HIS A 84 4.24 1.63 1.17
CA HIS A 84 4.18 1.37 2.60
C HIS A 84 5.53 1.52 3.28
N LEU A 85 6.61 1.05 2.64
CA LEU A 85 7.97 1.14 3.15
C LEU A 85 8.43 2.60 3.25
N CYS A 86 8.35 3.36 2.16
CA CYS A 86 8.75 4.76 2.12
C CYS A 86 7.86 5.62 3.04
N GLY A 87 6.55 5.36 3.05
CA GLY A 87 5.62 6.00 3.97
C GLY A 87 5.96 5.69 5.43
N GLY A 88 6.23 4.42 5.75
CA GLY A 88 6.66 3.96 7.07
C GLY A 88 7.97 4.61 7.54
N ILE A 89 8.99 4.70 6.68
CA ILE A 89 10.23 5.41 6.98
C ILE A 89 9.94 6.88 7.32
N ARG A 90 9.08 7.56 6.54
CA ARG A 90 8.66 8.93 6.85
C ARG A 90 7.98 9.03 8.22
N HIS A 91 7.13 8.06 8.57
CA HIS A 91 6.50 7.99 9.89
C HIS A 91 7.53 7.80 11.01
N LEU A 92 8.55 6.95 10.83
CA LEU A 92 9.62 6.78 11.82
C LEU A 92 10.41 8.08 12.05
N PHE A 93 10.64 8.90 11.01
CA PHE A 93 11.23 10.23 11.19
C PHE A 93 10.33 11.16 12.03
N TRP A 94 9.01 11.10 11.84
CA TRP A 94 8.06 11.85 12.64
C TRP A 94 8.04 11.39 14.09
N ASP A 95 8.07 10.08 14.33
CA ASP A 95 8.12 9.49 15.67
C ASP A 95 9.41 9.90 16.41
N ALA A 96 10.51 10.10 15.67
CA ALA A 96 11.77 10.61 16.18
C ALA A 96 11.81 12.15 16.37
N GLY A 97 10.71 12.86 16.11
CA GLY A 97 10.63 14.31 16.33
C GLY A 97 10.98 15.19 15.12
N TYR A 98 11.22 14.61 13.94
CA TYR A 98 11.69 15.35 12.76
C TYR A 98 10.59 15.67 11.76
N GLY A 99 10.80 16.74 10.96
CA GLY A 99 10.04 16.95 9.72
C GLY A 99 8.63 17.54 9.86
N PHE A 100 8.32 18.21 10.98
CA PHE A 100 7.00 18.81 11.23
C PHE A 100 6.74 20.18 10.59
N GLN A 101 7.76 20.81 10.00
CA GLN A 101 7.57 22.05 9.25
C GLN A 101 6.77 21.79 7.96
N LEU A 102 5.85 22.69 7.60
CA LEU A 102 4.93 22.50 6.47
C LEU A 102 5.67 22.18 5.16
N ARG A 103 6.73 22.95 4.85
CA ARG A 103 7.57 22.71 3.66
C ARG A 103 8.15 21.29 3.64
N THR A 104 8.67 20.83 4.78
CA THR A 104 9.28 19.51 4.94
C THR A 104 8.25 18.39 4.86
N ILE A 105 7.05 18.59 5.44
CA ILE A 105 5.95 17.63 5.37
C ILE A 105 5.52 17.38 3.91
N TYR A 106 5.38 18.44 3.11
CA TYR A 106 5.01 18.31 1.69
C TYR A 106 6.16 17.76 0.84
N ALA A 107 7.39 18.20 1.07
CA ALA A 107 8.56 17.69 0.35
C ALA A 107 8.76 16.19 0.61
N SER A 108 8.71 15.76 1.87
CA SER A 108 8.78 14.34 2.23
C SER A 108 7.59 13.54 1.70
N GLY A 109 6.39 14.12 1.66
CA GLY A 109 5.22 13.50 1.04
C GLY A 109 5.41 13.19 -0.44
N TRP A 110 5.90 14.15 -1.22
CA TRP A 110 6.22 13.94 -2.64
C TRP A 110 7.40 12.99 -2.84
N ALA A 111 8.41 13.05 -1.96
CA ALA A 111 9.53 12.12 -1.99
C ALA A 111 9.06 10.66 -1.84
N VAL A 112 8.11 10.37 -0.94
CA VAL A 112 7.50 9.04 -0.80
C VAL A 112 6.85 8.59 -2.11
N VAL A 113 6.04 9.44 -2.75
CA VAL A 113 5.35 9.10 -4.00
C VAL A 113 6.34 8.80 -5.12
N ILE A 114 7.30 9.71 -5.35
CA ILE A 114 8.28 9.58 -6.44
C ILE A 114 9.17 8.36 -6.21
N ALA A 115 9.71 8.19 -4.99
CA ALA A 115 10.57 7.05 -4.67
C ALA A 115 9.83 5.73 -4.87
N SER A 116 8.56 5.64 -4.46
CA SER A 116 7.79 4.41 -4.61
C SER A 116 7.53 4.05 -6.08
N LEU A 117 7.23 5.04 -6.91
CA LEU A 117 7.07 4.84 -8.35
C LEU A 117 8.38 4.40 -9.01
N LEU A 118 9.49 5.06 -8.68
CA LEU A 118 10.81 4.72 -9.23
C LEU A 118 11.26 3.32 -8.81
N LEU A 119 11.12 2.96 -7.54
CA LEU A 119 11.49 1.64 -7.02
C LEU A 119 10.63 0.53 -7.64
N THR A 120 9.33 0.78 -7.80
CA THR A 120 8.43 -0.16 -8.49
C THR A 120 8.84 -0.34 -9.95
N GLY A 121 9.06 0.77 -10.66
CA GLY A 121 9.49 0.74 -12.06
C GLY A 121 10.84 0.04 -12.24
N ALA A 122 11.81 0.32 -11.39
CA ALA A 122 13.12 -0.32 -11.40
C ALA A 122 13.03 -1.83 -11.15
N THR A 123 12.21 -2.26 -10.19
CA THR A 123 11.99 -3.68 -9.88
C THR A 123 11.41 -4.42 -11.09
N TRP A 124 10.44 -3.82 -11.78
CA TRP A 124 9.84 -4.41 -12.96
C TRP A 124 10.75 -4.38 -14.19
N ALA A 125 11.49 -3.30 -14.41
CA ALA A 125 12.49 -3.22 -15.46
C ALA A 125 13.57 -4.30 -15.28
N LEU A 126 14.06 -4.48 -14.05
CA LEU A 126 15.02 -5.53 -13.72
C LEU A 126 14.43 -6.93 -13.93
N SER A 127 13.17 -7.15 -13.52
CA SER A 127 12.47 -8.42 -13.74
C SER A 127 12.40 -8.78 -15.23
N ILE A 128 12.02 -7.82 -16.08
CA ILE A 128 11.96 -8.00 -17.54
C ILE A 128 13.36 -8.28 -18.11
N TYR A 129 14.37 -7.55 -17.65
CA TYR A 129 15.76 -7.76 -18.09
C TYR A 129 16.31 -9.15 -17.74
N ILE A 130 15.94 -9.71 -16.59
CA ILE A 130 16.38 -11.05 -16.17
C ILE A 130 15.60 -12.15 -16.88
N ALA A 131 14.31 -11.90 -17.20
CA ALA A 131 13.43 -12.88 -17.80
C ALA A 131 13.52 -12.97 -19.34
N GLY A 132 14.11 -11.95 -19.99
CA GLY A 132 14.44 -11.94 -21.42
C GLY A 132 15.82 -12.50 -21.69
#